data_AF-A0A8T5VKB6-F1
#
_entry.id   AF-A0A8T5VKB6-F1
#
_cell.length_a   1.000
_cell.length_b   1.000
_cell.length_c   1.000
_cell.angle_alpha   90.00
_cell.angle_beta   90.00
_cell.angle_gamma   90.00
#
_symmetry.space_group_name_H-M   'P 1'
#
loop_
_entity.id
_entity.type
_entity.pdbx_description
1 polymer ?
#
loop_
_entity_poly.entity_id
_entity_poly.type
_entity_poly.pdbx_seq_one_letter_code
_entity_poly.pdbx_strand_id
1 'polypeptide(L)'
;MRSSTALRTSTNSNELGSLLARRGTDLILAIEDGNALIRCHVSSATAAAMLAPLKGKAAGQFWPLPGNLVEIDAAVTLAAAVKMLEAKATAERRPHLN
;
A
#
# COMPACT_ATOMS: atom_id res chain seq x y z
N MET A 1 8.39 -30.43 -17.75
CA MET A 1 9.02 -29.14 -17.40
C MET A 1 7.92 -28.09 -17.35
N ARG A 2 7.62 -27.53 -16.16
CA ARG A 2 6.62 -26.46 -15.99
C ARG A 2 7.37 -25.13 -15.94
N SER A 3 7.26 -24.33 -17.00
CA SER A 3 7.82 -22.99 -17.04
C SER A 3 6.92 -22.05 -16.24
N SER A 4 7.38 -21.62 -15.06
CA SER A 4 6.76 -20.51 -14.32
C SER A 4 6.90 -19.24 -15.14
N THR A 5 5.78 -18.74 -15.67
CA THR A 5 5.68 -17.38 -16.17
C THR A 5 5.69 -16.44 -14.97
N ALA A 6 6.87 -16.06 -14.51
CA ALA A 6 7.02 -14.86 -13.68
C ALA A 6 6.56 -13.69 -14.56
N LEU A 7 5.32 -13.22 -14.33
CA LEU A 7 4.78 -12.04 -14.98
C LEU A 7 5.63 -10.86 -14.49
N ARG A 8 6.68 -10.54 -15.25
CA ARG A 8 7.48 -9.33 -15.10
C ARG A 8 6.59 -8.15 -15.48
N THR A 9 5.73 -7.75 -14.57
CA THR A 9 4.93 -6.53 -14.73
C THR A 9 5.85 -5.37 -14.38
N SER A 10 6.65 -4.92 -15.35
CA SER A 10 7.22 -3.58 -15.35
C SER A 10 6.08 -2.58 -15.59
N THR A 11 5.12 -2.53 -14.66
CA THR A 11 4.03 -1.56 -14.73
C THR A 11 4.62 -0.26 -14.21
N ASN A 12 4.75 0.73 -15.10
CA ASN A 12 4.97 2.11 -14.68
C ASN A 12 3.97 2.41 -13.56
N SER A 13 4.44 2.80 -12.38
CA SER A 13 3.62 3.00 -11.17
C SER A 13 2.36 3.83 -11.44
N ASN A 14 2.46 4.76 -12.40
CA ASN A 14 1.38 5.63 -12.86
C ASN A 14 0.20 4.90 -13.57
N GLU A 15 0.48 3.84 -14.33
CA GLU A 15 -0.56 3.07 -15.03
C GLU A 15 -1.29 2.11 -14.08
N LEU A 16 -0.57 1.56 -13.11
CA LEU A 16 -1.16 0.64 -12.14
C LEU A 16 -2.13 1.37 -11.20
N GLY A 17 -1.76 2.56 -10.71
CA GLY A 17 -2.65 3.43 -9.94
C GLY A 17 -3.93 3.79 -10.70
N SER A 18 -3.81 4.04 -12.00
CA SER A 18 -4.95 4.32 -12.88
C SER A 18 -5.87 3.10 -13.08
N LEU A 19 -5.30 1.90 -13.15
CA LEU A 19 -6.06 0.64 -13.26
C LEU A 19 -6.77 0.27 -11.94
N LEU A 20 -6.14 0.55 -10.81
CA LEU A 20 -6.68 0.34 -9.46
C LEU A 20 -7.87 1.26 -9.18
N ALA A 21 -7.72 2.55 -9.48
CA ALA A 21 -8.80 3.53 -9.37
C ALA A 21 -10.02 3.15 -10.24
N ARG A 22 -9.79 2.64 -11.45
CA ARG A 22 -10.87 2.17 -12.35
C ARG A 22 -11.62 0.95 -11.83
N ARG A 23 -10.99 0.11 -11.00
CA ARG A 23 -11.62 -1.07 -10.39
C ARG A 23 -12.18 -0.78 -9.00
N GLY A 24 -12.12 0.47 -8.52
CA GLY A 24 -12.46 0.83 -7.14
C GLY A 24 -11.63 0.07 -6.10
N THR A 25 -10.43 -0.38 -6.50
CA THR A 25 -9.58 -1.23 -5.68
C THR A 25 -8.26 -0.48 -5.46
N ASP A 26 -8.14 0.24 -4.35
CA ASP A 26 -6.96 1.08 -4.09
C ASP A 26 -5.82 0.32 -3.38
N LEU A 27 -5.87 -1.02 -3.34
CA LEU A 27 -4.93 -1.87 -2.60
C LEU A 27 -4.59 -3.15 -3.37
N ILE A 28 -3.30 -3.37 -3.59
CA ILE A 28 -2.72 -4.65 -3.99
C ILE A 28 -1.99 -5.23 -2.78
N LEU A 29 -2.30 -6.49 -2.47
CA LEU A 29 -1.62 -7.28 -1.44
C LEU A 29 -1.12 -8.59 -2.07
N ALA A 30 0.18 -8.80 -2.07
CA ALA A 30 0.79 -10.08 -2.40
C ALA A 30 1.49 -10.65 -1.16
N ILE A 31 1.27 -11.92 -0.85
CA ILE A 31 1.86 -12.61 0.31
C ILE A 31 2.69 -13.78 -0.21
N GLU A 32 3.96 -13.82 0.15
CA GLU A 32 4.88 -14.88 -0.22
C GLU A 32 5.87 -15.11 0.93
N ASP A 33 6.03 -16.36 1.36
CA ASP A 33 7.00 -16.80 2.37
C ASP A 33 7.03 -15.95 3.67
N GLY A 34 5.84 -15.59 4.18
CA GLY A 34 5.71 -14.79 5.42
C GLY A 34 5.99 -13.29 5.25
N ASN A 35 6.25 -12.85 4.03
CA ASN A 35 6.35 -11.45 3.64
C ASN A 35 5.10 -11.01 2.88
N ALA A 36 4.89 -9.69 2.87
CA ALA A 36 3.77 -9.06 2.22
C ALA A 36 4.26 -7.82 1.45
N LEU A 37 3.84 -7.74 0.19
CA LEU A 37 3.96 -6.54 -0.63
C LEU A 37 2.61 -5.82 -0.59
N ILE A 38 2.62 -4.60 -0.09
CA ILE A 38 1.45 -3.70 -0.06
C ILE A 38 1.71 -2.59 -1.05
N ARG A 39 0.84 -2.47 -2.06
CA ARG A 39 0.83 -1.30 -2.94
C ARG A 39 -0.53 -0.61 -2.90
N CYS A 40 -0.59 0.64 -2.47
CA CYS A 40 -1.83 1.40 -2.40
C CYS A 40 -1.64 2.91 -2.54
N HIS A 41 -2.70 3.60 -2.94
CA HIS A 41 -2.78 5.06 -2.87
C HIS A 41 -3.71 5.45 -1.73
N VAL A 42 -3.24 6.31 -0.84
CA VAL A 42 -4.02 6.77 0.32
C VAL A 42 -3.77 8.25 0.58
N SER A 43 -4.62 8.89 1.37
CA SER A 43 -4.34 10.25 1.84
C SER A 43 -3.06 10.31 2.68
N SER A 44 -2.40 11.47 2.74
CA SER A 44 -1.23 11.67 3.60
C SER A 44 -1.52 11.35 5.09
N ALA A 45 -2.74 11.62 5.56
CA ALA A 45 -3.16 11.30 6.92
C ALA A 45 -3.25 9.78 7.14
N THR A 46 -3.87 9.05 6.21
CA THR A 46 -3.96 7.59 6.24
C THR A 46 -2.56 6.95 6.13
N ALA A 47 -1.69 7.49 5.28
CA ALA A 47 -0.30 7.04 5.17
C ALA A 47 0.47 7.18 6.49
N ALA A 48 0.37 8.32 7.16
CA ALA A 48 1.00 8.51 8.47
C ALA A 48 0.47 7.49 9.51
N ALA A 49 -0.84 7.22 9.50
CA ALA A 49 -1.44 6.20 10.36
C ALA A 49 -0.92 4.79 10.03
N MET A 50 -0.77 4.43 8.76
CA MET A 50 -0.21 3.15 8.33
C MET A 50 1.27 2.99 8.70
N LEU A 51 2.03 4.08 8.76
CA LEU A 51 3.46 4.07 9.10
C LEU A 51 3.70 3.98 10.62
N ALA A 52 2.79 4.49 11.45
CA ALA A 52 2.98 4.58 12.90
C ALA A 52 3.25 3.21 13.58
N PRO A 53 2.52 2.12 13.28
CA PRO A 53 2.80 0.78 13.84
C PRO A 53 4.17 0.23 13.48
N LEU A 54 4.78 0.73 12.39
CA LEU A 54 6.09 0.30 11.92
C LEU A 54 7.24 1.10 12.53
N LYS A 55 6.95 2.07 13.40
CA LYS A 55 7.95 2.96 14.01
C LYS A 55 8.85 3.62 12.95
N GLY A 56 8.29 3.96 11.79
CA GLY A 56 9.02 4.61 10.69
C GLY A 56 9.91 3.69 9.83
N LYS A 57 9.98 2.38 10.12
CA LYS A 57 10.88 1.46 9.39
C LYS A 57 10.58 1.30 7.89
N ALA A 58 9.36 1.66 7.45
CA ALA A 58 8.96 1.65 6.04
C ALA A 58 8.84 3.05 5.43
N ALA A 59 9.33 4.12 6.09
CA ALA A 59 9.11 5.49 5.63
C ALA A 59 9.67 5.75 4.21
N GLY A 60 10.78 5.10 3.85
CA GLY A 60 11.38 5.20 2.51
C GLY A 60 10.61 4.49 1.40
N GLN A 61 9.51 3.81 1.74
CA GLN A 61 8.63 3.10 0.80
C GLN A 61 7.32 3.87 0.56
N PHE A 62 7.24 5.10 1.07
CA PHE A 62 6.08 5.99 0.97
C PHE A 62 6.47 7.20 0.11
N TRP A 63 5.78 7.37 -1.00
CA TRP A 63 6.11 8.35 -2.02
C TRP A 63 4.99 9.39 -2.07
N PRO A 64 5.30 10.68 -1.84
CA PRO A 64 4.29 11.72 -1.92
C PRO A 64 3.81 11.88 -3.36
N LEU A 65 2.50 11.99 -3.53
CA LEU A 65 1.83 12.28 -4.80
C LEU A 65 1.15 13.66 -4.73
N PRO A 66 0.88 14.31 -5.88
CA PRO A 66 0.08 15.52 -5.93
C PRO A 66 -1.30 15.34 -5.28
N GLY A 67 -1.82 16.38 -4.63
CA GLY A 67 -3.18 16.37 -4.08
C GLY A 67 -3.33 15.71 -2.71
N ASN A 68 -2.32 15.80 -1.84
CA ASN A 68 -2.33 15.21 -0.48
C ASN A 68 -2.51 13.68 -0.49
N LEU A 69 -1.98 13.05 -1.52
CA LEU A 69 -1.96 11.60 -1.67
C LEU A 69 -0.55 11.07 -1.44
N VAL A 70 -0.47 9.80 -1.09
CA VAL A 70 0.77 9.05 -0.90
C VAL A 70 0.61 7.71 -1.57
N GLU A 71 1.56 7.36 -2.43
CA GLU A 71 1.75 6.01 -2.91
C GLU A 71 2.58 5.24 -1.89
N ILE A 72 2.05 4.13 -1.42
CA ILE A 72 2.74 3.18 -0.56
C ILE A 72 3.12 2.01 -1.45
N ASP A 73 4.41 1.68 -1.51
CA ASP A 73 4.94 0.48 -2.17
C ASP A 73 5.84 -0.26 -1.20
N ALA A 74 5.22 -0.93 -0.23
CA ALA A 74 5.89 -1.43 0.96
C ALA A 74 6.12 -2.94 0.93
N ALA A 75 7.38 -3.34 1.14
CA ALA A 75 7.78 -4.73 1.35
C ALA A 75 8.04 -4.95 2.84
N VAL A 76 7.10 -5.62 3.51
CA VAL A 76 7.10 -5.79 4.97
C VAL A 76 6.80 -7.24 5.34
N THR A 77 7.02 -7.61 6.60
CA THR A 77 6.57 -8.92 7.09
C THR A 77 5.05 -8.99 7.12
N LEU A 78 4.47 -10.19 7.04
CA LEU A 78 3.01 -10.37 7.11
C LEU A 78 2.41 -9.74 8.38
N ALA A 79 3.08 -9.89 9.52
CA ALA A 79 2.65 -9.29 10.79
C ALA A 79 2.65 -7.75 10.76
N ALA A 80 3.58 -7.14 10.01
CA ALA A 80 3.62 -5.71 9.80
C ALA A 80 2.53 -5.25 8.83
N ALA A 81 2.31 -5.99 7.75
CA ALA A 81 1.24 -5.72 6.78
C ALA A 81 -0.15 -5.73 7.43
N VAL A 82 -0.45 -6.70 8.29
CA VAL A 82 -1.72 -6.74 9.03
C VAL A 82 -1.91 -5.48 9.86
N LYS A 83 -0.89 -5.04 10.61
CA LYS A 83 -0.94 -3.80 11.40
C LYS A 83 -1.16 -2.55 10.55
N MET A 84 -0.54 -2.49 9.37
CA MET A 84 -0.75 -1.38 8.42
C MET A 84 -2.20 -1.35 7.93
N LEU A 85 -2.77 -2.51 7.58
CA LEU A 85 -4.14 -2.62 7.08
C LEU A 85 -5.18 -2.29 8.15
N GLU A 86 -4.96 -2.72 9.40
CA GLU A 86 -5.80 -2.34 10.54
C GLU A 86 -5.74 -0.83 10.82
N ALA A 87 -4.54 -0.24 10.75
CA ALA A 87 -4.36 1.21 10.89
C ALA A 87 -5.05 1.98 9.76
N LYS A 88 -4.95 1.50 8.52
CA LYS A 88 -5.69 2.04 7.37
C LYS A 88 -7.20 2.04 7.63
N ALA A 89 -7.77 0.89 7.98
CA ALA A 89 -9.19 0.76 8.25
C ALA A 89 -9.67 1.65 9.40
N THR A 90 -8.84 1.82 10.44
CA THR A 90 -9.15 2.72 11.56
C THR A 90 -9.12 4.19 11.13
N ALA A 91 -8.15 4.59 10.31
CA ALA A 91 -8.03 5.95 9.80
C ALA A 91 -9.18 6.29 8.84
N GLU A 92 -9.61 5.36 7.99
CA GLU A 92 -10.73 5.54 7.05
C GLU A 92 -12.09 5.57 7.76
N ARG A 93 -12.23 4.87 8.90
CA ARG A 93 -13.44 4.89 9.73
C ARG A 93 -13.55 6.13 10.63
N ARG A 94 -12.47 6.86 10.87
CA ARG A 94 -12.57 8.13 11.57
C ARG A 94 -13.30 9.11 10.65
N PRO A 95 -14.53 9.56 11.01
CA PRO A 95 -15.13 10.65 10.26
C PRO A 95 -14.17 11.83 10.33
N HIS A 96 -13.98 12.51 9.20
CA HIS A 96 -13.38 13.83 9.19
C HIS A 96 -14.24 14.69 10.14
N LEU A 97 -13.77 14.88 11.37
CA LEU A 97 -14.32 15.85 12.30
C LEU A 97 -13.94 17.21 11.71
N ASN A 98 -14.91 17.81 11.02
CA ASN A 98 -14.90 19.22 10.64
C ASN A 98 -14.71 20.11 11.87
#